data_AF-A0A2E8S0K6-F1
#
_entry.id   AF-A0A2E8S0K6-F1
#
_cell.length_a   1.000
_cell.length_b   1.000
_cell.length_c   1.000
_cell.angle_alpha   90.00
_cell.angle_beta   90.00
_cell.angle_gamma   90.00
#
_symmetry.space_group_name_H-M   'P 1'
#
loop_
_entity.id
_entity.type
_entity.pdbx_description
1 polymer ?
#
loop_
_entity_poly.entity_id
_entity_poly.type
_entity_poly.pdbx_seq_one_letter_code
_entity_poly.pdbx_strand_id
1 'polypeptide(L)'
;MGFPVIQDGFAFGFQPEACSSCDGNCCRGKGGYVWLDDSTVEAMAAFLKLEIDEFAARYIRQVGRRFSLRENRLGPSDHACVFFDLDAQRCSVYPVRPNQCRTYPFWSQYKENSDDAFRECPGLVPLED
;
A
#
# COMPACT_ATOMS: atom_id res chain seq x y z
N MET A 1 -5.50 25.23 1.73
CA MET A 1 -4.32 24.40 1.49
C MET A 1 -4.11 23.60 2.77
N GLY A 2 -4.17 22.27 2.70
CA GLY A 2 -4.01 21.40 3.87
C GLY A 2 -2.56 21.43 4.36
N PHE A 3 -2.36 21.29 5.67
CA PHE A 3 -1.03 21.05 6.21
C PHE A 3 -0.61 19.61 5.89
N PRO A 4 0.68 19.36 5.60
CA PRO A 4 1.16 18.00 5.42
C PRO A 4 0.95 17.20 6.70
N VAL A 5 0.61 15.91 6.54
CA VAL A 5 0.66 14.94 7.63
C VAL A 5 2.12 14.72 7.98
N ILE A 6 2.46 14.86 9.25
CA ILE A 6 3.81 14.67 9.77
C ILE A 6 3.79 13.49 10.74
N GLN A 7 4.87 12.71 10.76
CA GLN A 7 5.06 11.62 11.71
C GLN A 7 6.46 11.67 12.30
N ASP A 8 6.57 11.37 13.60
CA ASP A 8 7.83 11.48 14.32
C ASP A 8 8.94 10.58 13.74
N GLY A 9 10.11 11.20 13.58
CA GLY A 9 11.32 10.57 13.05
C GLY A 9 11.39 10.46 11.53
N PHE A 10 10.55 11.21 10.80
CA PHE A 10 10.68 11.39 9.35
C PHE A 10 11.06 12.83 9.01
N ALA A 11 11.98 13.01 8.07
CA ALA A 11 12.41 14.33 7.57
C ALA A 11 11.46 14.91 6.50
N PHE A 12 10.27 14.34 6.36
CA PHE A 12 9.30 14.70 5.33
C PHE A 12 7.87 14.63 5.88
N GLY A 13 7.00 15.42 5.28
CA GLY A 13 5.56 15.34 5.44
C GLY A 13 4.89 14.72 4.21
N PHE A 14 3.63 14.34 4.34
CA PHE A 14 2.83 13.80 3.25
C PHE A 14 1.60 14.67 3.01
N GLN A 15 1.39 15.13 1.79
CA GLN A 15 0.19 15.87 1.35
C GLN A 15 -0.87 14.90 0.80
N PRO A 16 -1.96 14.61 1.52
CA PRO A 16 -2.97 13.65 1.07
C PRO A 16 -3.66 14.03 -0.24
N GLU A 17 -3.75 15.32 -0.55
CA GLU A 17 -4.36 15.83 -1.77
C GLU A 17 -3.65 15.33 -3.04
N ALA A 18 -2.34 15.03 -2.96
CA ALA A 18 -1.57 14.48 -4.05
C ALA A 18 -2.07 13.07 -4.47
N CYS A 19 -2.76 12.33 -3.59
CA CYS A 19 -3.40 11.07 -3.97
C CYS A 19 -4.53 11.27 -4.98
N SER A 20 -5.09 12.47 -5.12
CA SER A 20 -6.18 12.72 -6.06
C SER A 20 -5.73 12.59 -7.52
N SER A 21 -4.47 12.89 -7.80
CA SER A 21 -3.82 12.87 -9.10
C SER A 21 -2.71 11.81 -9.22
N CYS A 22 -2.58 10.93 -8.24
CA CYS A 22 -1.58 9.86 -8.24
C CYS A 22 -2.15 8.61 -8.91
N ASP A 23 -1.33 7.95 -9.73
CA ASP A 23 -1.66 6.69 -10.42
C ASP A 23 -1.64 5.45 -9.50
N GLY A 24 -1.77 5.65 -8.19
CA GLY A 24 -1.83 4.56 -7.22
C GLY A 24 -0.48 3.90 -6.90
N ASN A 25 0.62 4.66 -6.89
CA ASN A 25 1.98 4.15 -6.64
C ASN A 25 2.13 3.32 -5.35
N CYS A 26 1.28 3.54 -4.34
CA CYS A 26 1.27 2.71 -3.12
C CYS A 26 0.81 1.26 -3.33
N CYS A 27 0.18 0.94 -4.47
CA CYS A 27 -0.39 -0.36 -4.81
C CYS A 27 0.23 -0.99 -6.08
N ARG A 28 1.13 -0.27 -6.76
CA ARG A 28 1.73 -0.64 -8.04
C ARG A 28 3.25 -0.43 -7.99
N GLY A 29 4.04 -1.26 -8.67
CA GLY A 29 5.48 -1.09 -8.74
C GLY A 29 6.21 -2.31 -9.28
N LYS A 30 7.45 -2.52 -8.82
CA LYS A 30 8.31 -3.64 -9.26
C LYS A 30 7.85 -5.02 -8.78
N GLY A 31 6.75 -5.09 -8.03
CA GLY A 31 6.29 -6.29 -7.33
C GLY A 31 6.97 -6.44 -5.96
N GLY A 32 6.28 -7.09 -5.02
CA GLY A 32 6.75 -7.22 -3.65
C GLY A 32 5.90 -8.16 -2.82
N TYR A 33 5.87 -7.94 -1.50
CA TYR A 33 5.05 -8.73 -0.59
C TYR A 33 4.23 -7.82 0.30
N VAL A 34 2.91 -7.96 0.22
CA VAL A 34 1.98 -7.32 1.15
C VAL A 34 1.58 -8.35 2.19
N TRP A 35 2.32 -8.36 3.30
CA TRP A 35 2.13 -9.31 4.38
C TRP A 35 0.81 -9.10 5.12
N LEU A 36 0.15 -10.21 5.44
CA LEU A 36 -1.11 -10.24 6.18
C LEU A 36 -0.92 -10.92 7.53
N ASP A 37 -1.66 -10.43 8.51
CA ASP A 37 -1.96 -11.13 9.76
C ASP A 37 -3.43 -11.62 9.74
N ASP A 38 -3.78 -12.52 10.66
CA ASP A 38 -5.10 -13.14 10.71
C ASP A 38 -6.21 -12.09 10.85
N SER A 39 -5.99 -11.05 11.67
CA SER A 39 -6.96 -9.96 11.85
C SER A 39 -7.22 -9.17 10.57
N THR A 40 -6.19 -8.97 9.74
CA THR A 40 -6.30 -8.32 8.45
C THR A 40 -7.05 -9.21 7.46
N VAL A 41 -6.78 -10.51 7.47
CA VAL A 41 -7.51 -11.49 6.64
C VAL A 41 -9.00 -11.46 6.96
N GLU A 42 -9.36 -11.55 8.24
CA GLU A 42 -10.75 -11.49 8.70
C GLU A 42 -11.44 -10.18 8.28
N ALA A 43 -10.78 -9.04 8.50
CA ALA A 43 -11.34 -7.73 8.15
C ALA A 43 -11.55 -7.56 6.64
N MET A 44 -10.62 -8.03 5.81
CA MET A 44 -10.72 -7.96 4.36
C MET A 44 -11.78 -8.92 3.80
N ALA A 45 -11.87 -10.15 4.34
CA ALA A 45 -12.89 -11.12 3.96
C ALA A 45 -14.29 -10.59 4.29
N ALA A 46 -14.49 -10.05 5.50
CA ALA A 46 -15.75 -9.45 5.92
C ALA A 46 -16.15 -8.25 5.05
N PHE A 47 -15.20 -7.37 4.70
CA PHE A 47 -15.44 -6.23 3.82
C PHE A 47 -15.92 -6.65 2.42
N LEU A 48 -15.35 -7.74 1.89
CA LEU A 48 -15.72 -8.31 0.59
C LEU A 48 -16.94 -9.24 0.67
N LYS A 49 -17.48 -9.49 1.87
CA LYS A 49 -18.58 -10.43 2.14
C LYS A 49 -18.27 -11.85 1.65
N LEU A 50 -17.06 -12.30 1.92
CA LEU A 50 -16.58 -13.65 1.60
C LEU A 50 -16.26 -14.40 2.88
N GLU A 51 -16.39 -15.73 2.83
CA GLU A 51 -15.83 -16.60 3.85
C GLU A 51 -14.29 -16.53 3.81
N ILE A 52 -13.65 -16.75 4.95
CA ILE A 52 -12.18 -16.65 5.10
C ILE A 52 -11.47 -17.60 4.13
N ASP A 53 -11.94 -18.84 4.01
CA ASP A 53 -11.35 -19.84 3.12
C ASP A 53 -11.45 -19.42 1.64
N GLU A 54 -12.58 -18.82 1.26
CA GLU A 54 -12.79 -18.30 -0.09
C GLU A 54 -11.89 -17.10 -0.37
N PHE A 55 -11.79 -16.17 0.58
CA PHE A 55 -10.88 -15.03 0.49
C PHE A 55 -9.42 -15.48 0.35
N ALA A 56 -8.99 -16.42 1.19
CA ALA A 56 -7.63 -16.96 1.17
C ALA A 56 -7.30 -17.63 -0.17
N ALA A 57 -8.20 -18.49 -0.65
CA ALA A 57 -8.03 -19.19 -1.93
C ALA A 57 -7.93 -18.24 -3.13
N ARG A 58 -8.68 -17.13 -3.12
CA ARG A 58 -8.71 -16.15 -4.23
C ARG A 58 -7.58 -15.13 -4.18
N TYR A 59 -7.31 -14.56 -3.01
CA TYR A 59 -6.51 -13.33 -2.88
C TYR A 59 -5.18 -13.51 -2.18
N ILE A 60 -4.97 -14.62 -1.47
CA ILE A 60 -3.74 -14.86 -0.71
C ILE A 60 -2.82 -15.84 -1.46
N ARG A 61 -1.51 -15.62 -1.33
CA ARG A 61 -0.47 -16.60 -1.67
C ARG A 61 0.41 -16.87 -0.45
N GLN A 62 0.81 -18.12 -0.27
CA GLN A 62 1.77 -18.51 0.76
C GLN A 62 3.20 -18.29 0.24
N VAL A 63 4.03 -17.63 1.05
CA VAL A 63 5.46 -17.40 0.78
C VAL A 63 6.25 -17.87 1.99
N GLY A 64 6.82 -19.08 1.88
CA GLY A 64 7.44 -19.76 3.02
C GLY A 64 6.43 -19.99 4.16
N ARG A 65 6.67 -19.35 5.31
CA ARG A 65 5.80 -19.44 6.51
C ARG A 65 4.81 -18.28 6.65
N ARG A 66 4.76 -17.36 5.68
CA ARG A 66 3.94 -16.14 5.76
C ARG A 66 2.94 -16.08 4.61
N PHE A 67 1.89 -15.29 4.80
CA PHE A 67 0.87 -15.04 3.79
C PHE A 67 0.99 -13.62 3.23
N SER A 68 0.92 -13.51 1.91
CA SER A 68 0.94 -12.24 1.19
C SER A 68 -0.29 -12.15 0.29
N LEU A 69 -0.76 -10.94 0.04
CA LEU A 69 -1.67 -10.73 -1.08
C LEU A 69 -1.03 -11.15 -2.40
N ARG A 70 -1.86 -11.64 -3.31
CA ARG A 70 -1.49 -11.86 -4.71
C ARG A 70 -1.30 -10.52 -5.42
N GLU A 71 -0.54 -10.58 -6.50
CA GLU A 71 -0.26 -9.46 -7.37
C GLU A 71 -0.52 -9.87 -8.82
N ASN A 72 -1.02 -8.93 -9.60
CA ASN A 72 -1.23 -9.06 -11.03
C ASN A 72 -0.01 -8.48 -11.74
N ARG A 73 0.53 -9.19 -12.72
CA ARG A 73 1.58 -8.68 -13.60
C ARG A 73 0.96 -7.89 -14.72
N LEU A 74 1.25 -6.58 -14.76
CA LEU A 74 0.79 -5.66 -15.80
C LEU A 74 1.83 -5.52 -16.93
N GLY A 75 3.11 -5.79 -16.63
CA GLY A 75 4.20 -5.74 -17.60
C GLY A 75 5.50 -6.39 -17.12
N PRO A 76 6.61 -6.23 -17.84
CA PRO A 76 7.90 -6.83 -17.47
C PRO A 76 8.40 -6.45 -16.07
N SER A 77 8.23 -5.17 -15.70
CA SER A 77 8.65 -4.59 -14.41
C SER A 77 7.52 -3.87 -13.69
N ASP A 78 6.27 -4.24 -14.01
CA ASP A 78 5.08 -3.56 -13.55
C ASP A 78 4.07 -4.56 -13.00
N HIS A 79 3.80 -4.43 -11.71
CA HIS A 79 2.90 -5.28 -10.95
C HIS A 79 1.96 -4.40 -10.14
N ALA A 80 0.75 -4.90 -9.93
CA ALA A 80 -0.23 -4.27 -9.06
C ALA A 80 -0.78 -5.28 -8.06
N CYS A 81 -1.12 -4.83 -6.86
CA CYS A 81 -1.86 -5.64 -5.91
C CYS A 81 -3.16 -6.17 -6.54
N VAL A 82 -3.61 -7.37 -6.14
CA VAL A 82 -4.88 -7.96 -6.62
C VAL A 82 -6.10 -7.06 -6.37
N PHE A 83 -6.02 -6.13 -5.41
CA PHE A 83 -7.08 -5.16 -5.10
C PHE A 83 -6.84 -3.76 -5.70
N PHE A 84 -5.91 -3.62 -6.63
CA PHE A 84 -5.75 -2.37 -7.36
C PHE A 84 -6.78 -2.30 -8.50
N ASP A 85 -7.62 -1.28 -8.45
CA ASP A 85 -8.55 -0.95 -9.53
C ASP A 85 -7.79 -0.14 -10.59
N LEU A 86 -7.67 -0.70 -11.80
CA LEU A 86 -6.94 -0.09 -12.90
C LEU A 86 -7.66 1.12 -13.51
N ASP A 87 -8.99 1.13 -13.46
CA ASP A 87 -9.81 2.21 -14.04
C ASP A 87 -9.85 3.41 -13.09
N ALA A 88 -10.06 3.15 -11.80
CA ALA A 88 -10.07 4.18 -10.77
C ALA A 88 -8.65 4.58 -10.31
N GLN A 89 -7.63 3.79 -10.67
CA GLN A 89 -6.23 3.90 -10.25
C GLN A 89 -6.07 3.95 -8.72
N ARG A 90 -6.90 3.19 -8.00
CA ARG A 90 -6.99 3.23 -6.53
C ARG A 90 -7.22 1.84 -5.95
N CYS A 91 -6.94 1.69 -4.66
CA CYS A 91 -7.24 0.45 -3.94
C CYS A 91 -8.75 0.29 -3.74
N SER A 92 -9.33 -0.82 -4.20
CA SER A 92 -10.76 -1.12 -4.05
C SER A 92 -11.16 -1.49 -2.61
N VAL A 93 -10.19 -1.83 -1.76
CA VAL A 93 -10.38 -2.21 -0.35
C VAL A 93 -9.71 -1.21 0.61
N TYR A 94 -9.64 0.07 0.21
CA TYR A 94 -8.93 1.13 0.95
C TYR A 94 -9.19 1.19 2.48
N PRO A 95 -10.43 1.01 2.99
CA PRO A 95 -10.70 1.06 4.43
C PRO A 95 -10.06 -0.09 5.23
N VAL A 96 -9.92 -1.26 4.62
CA VAL A 96 -9.42 -2.49 5.25
C VAL A 96 -8.02 -2.87 4.77
N ARG A 97 -7.25 -1.88 4.28
CA ARG A 97 -5.87 -2.08 3.85
C ARG A 97 -5.01 -2.74 4.93
N PRO A 98 -4.09 -3.65 4.56
CA PRO A 98 -3.10 -4.19 5.48
C PRO A 98 -2.23 -3.10 6.12
N ASN A 99 -1.64 -3.39 7.29
CA ASN A 99 -0.82 -2.44 8.04
C ASN A 99 0.32 -1.84 7.19
N GLN A 100 1.00 -2.67 6.38
CA GLN A 100 2.05 -2.20 5.47
C GLN A 100 1.51 -1.13 4.49
N CYS A 101 0.31 -1.33 3.94
CA CYS A 101 -0.30 -0.35 3.03
C CYS A 101 -0.82 0.91 3.75
N ARG A 102 -1.24 0.78 5.02
CA ARG A 102 -1.72 1.91 5.85
C ARG A 102 -0.59 2.84 6.29
N THR A 103 0.58 2.28 6.53
CA THR A 103 1.76 3.02 7.02
C THR A 103 2.58 3.66 5.91
N TYR A 104 2.29 3.37 4.64
CA TYR A 104 2.90 4.09 3.52
C TYR A 104 2.41 5.56 3.47
N PRO A 105 3.27 6.55 3.18
CA PRO A 105 4.70 6.47 2.87
C PRO A 105 5.64 6.52 4.10
N PHE A 106 5.12 6.49 5.33
CA PHE A 106 5.88 6.52 6.58
C PHE A 106 6.41 5.15 7.01
N TRP A 107 7.06 4.41 6.10
CA TRP A 107 7.72 3.16 6.44
C TRP A 107 9.02 3.42 7.20
N SER A 108 9.29 2.63 8.24
CA SER A 108 10.47 2.81 9.10
C SER A 108 11.80 2.83 8.34
N GLN A 109 11.89 2.13 7.21
CA GLN A 109 13.07 2.11 6.33
C GLN A 109 13.40 3.48 5.72
N TYR A 110 12.42 4.37 5.60
CA TYR A 110 12.62 5.72 5.03
C TYR A 110 13.02 6.77 6.07
N LYS A 111 13.19 6.39 7.35
CA LYS A 111 13.61 7.32 8.40
C LYS A 111 15.06 7.78 8.23
N GLU A 112 15.95 6.86 7.90
CA GLU A 112 17.38 7.15 7.72
C GLU A 112 17.70 7.64 6.30
N ASN A 113 16.98 7.12 5.30
CA ASN A 113 17.12 7.55 3.91
C ASN A 113 15.75 7.61 3.22
N SER A 114 15.27 8.82 2.94
CA SER A 114 13.98 9.08 2.31
C SER A 114 14.02 9.20 0.79
N ASP A 115 15.19 9.06 0.14
CA ASP A 115 15.33 9.26 -1.31
C ASP A 115 14.42 8.32 -2.12
N ASP A 116 14.35 7.05 -1.69
CA ASP A 116 13.46 6.06 -2.28
C ASP A 116 11.98 6.44 -2.07
N ALA A 117 11.63 6.98 -0.90
CA ALA A 117 10.28 7.44 -0.61
C ALA A 117 9.85 8.57 -1.55
N PHE A 118 10.72 9.57 -1.76
CA PHE A 118 10.47 10.69 -2.68
C PHE A 118 10.39 10.25 -4.13
N ARG A 119 11.14 9.20 -4.52
CA ARG A 119 11.02 8.59 -5.85
C ARG A 119 9.69 7.88 -6.08
N GLU A 120 9.12 7.27 -5.05
CA GLU A 120 7.90 6.47 -5.16
C GLU A 120 6.62 7.27 -4.92
N CYS A 121 6.62 8.17 -3.94
CA CYS A 121 5.43 8.91 -3.51
C CYS A 121 5.52 10.39 -3.92
N PRO A 122 4.74 10.84 -4.93
CA PRO A 122 4.74 12.23 -5.37
C PRO A 122 4.11 13.20 -4.35
N GLY A 123 3.45 12.69 -3.31
CA GLY A 123 2.84 13.48 -2.25
C GLY A 123 3.77 13.84 -1.11
N LEU A 124 5.03 13.40 -1.13
CA LEU A 124 5.99 13.75 -0.09
C LEU A 124 6.53 15.15 -0.30
N VAL A 125 6.67 15.88 0.80
CA VAL A 125 7.30 17.19 0.86
C VAL A 125 8.37 17.20 1.94
N PRO A 126 9.56 17.77 1.68
CA PRO A 126 10.57 17.91 2.71
C PRO A 126 10.03 18.81 3.84
N LEU A 127 10.35 18.45 5.08
CA LEU A 127 10.18 19.36 6.20
C LEU A 127 11.45 20.19 6.24
N GLU A 128 11.36 21.45 5.80
CA GLU A 128 12.42 22.42 6.05
C GLU A 128 12.48 22.68 7.56
N ASP A 129 13.70 22.81 8.10
CA ASP A 129 13.94 23.29 9.47
C ASP A 129 13.55 24.77 9.64
#